data_AF-A0A356W7D8-F1
#
_entry.id   AF-A0A356W7D8-F1
#
_cell.length_a   1.000
_cell.length_b   1.000
_cell.length_c   1.000
_cell.angle_alpha   90.00
_cell.angle_beta   90.00
_cell.angle_gamma   90.00
#
_symmetry.space_group_name_H-M   'P 1'
#
loop_
_entity.id
_entity.type
_entity.pdbx_description
1 polymer ?
#
loop_
_entity_poly.entity_id
_entity_poly.type
_entity_poly.pdbx_seq_one_letter_code
_entity_poly.pdbx_strand_id
1 'polypeptide(L)'
;YVAGHGENAFKAPHHRHWAGAQYEGYPLPPPGAVAGGPNNTDPAGPVARVIFDQCHAQTCYADHVDAYSLNEVAINWQAVTFWLAAWADDIDRAE
;
A
#
# COMPACT_ATOMS: atom_id res chain seq x y z
N TYR A 1 4.51 1.81 -2.76
CA TYR A 1 3.63 0.72 -2.29
C TYR A 1 4.14 0.00 -1.05
N VAL A 2 5.44 -0.02 -0.77
CA VAL A 2 5.99 -0.63 0.46
C VAL A 2 6.34 0.47 1.46
N ALA A 3 5.90 0.33 2.70
CA ALA A 3 6.19 1.28 3.77
C ALA A 3 7.67 1.23 4.13
N GLY A 4 8.27 2.40 4.39
CA GLY A 4 9.68 2.52 4.76
C GLY A 4 10.71 2.25 3.65
N HIS A 5 10.28 1.95 2.41
CA HIS A 5 11.18 1.69 1.28
C HIS A 5 10.95 2.65 0.12
N GLY A 6 12.04 3.22 -0.42
CA GLY A 6 12.04 4.20 -1.51
C GLY A 6 11.83 5.65 -1.06
N GLU A 7 12.16 6.60 -1.93
CA GLU A 7 12.08 8.04 -1.68
C GLU A 7 10.63 8.52 -1.50
N ASN A 8 9.68 7.82 -2.13
CA ASN A 8 8.24 8.04 -1.98
C ASN A 8 7.55 6.80 -1.38
N ALA A 9 8.01 6.40 -0.19
CA ALA A 9 7.48 5.27 0.54
C ALA A 9 5.99 5.44 0.90
N PHE A 10 5.30 4.31 1.03
CA PHE A 10 3.90 4.20 1.45
C PHE A 10 3.72 4.63 2.91
N LYS A 11 2.78 5.54 3.19
CA LYS A 11 2.63 6.20 4.51
C LYS A 11 1.22 6.18 5.08
N ALA A 12 0.16 6.12 4.27
CA ALA A 12 -1.22 6.37 4.70
C ALA A 12 -2.16 5.19 4.41
N PRO A 13 -1.90 3.97 4.93
CA PRO A 13 -2.74 2.80 4.69
C PRO A 13 -4.18 3.04 5.13
N HIS A 14 -5.14 2.38 4.47
CA HIS A 14 -6.42 2.10 5.10
C HIS A 14 -6.26 1.03 6.17
N HIS A 15 -5.88 1.42 7.39
CA HIS A 15 -5.71 0.51 8.52
C HIS A 15 -6.05 1.21 9.84
N ARG A 16 -6.80 0.54 10.72
CA ARG A 16 -7.36 1.15 11.94
C ARG A 16 -6.31 1.55 12.99
N HIS A 17 -5.20 0.82 13.06
CA HIS A 17 -4.11 1.10 14.01
C HIS A 17 -2.95 1.91 13.39
N TRP A 18 -2.47 1.55 12.20
CA TRP A 18 -1.44 2.30 11.47
C TRP A 18 -1.98 3.58 10.81
N ALA A 19 -2.65 4.42 11.59
CA ALA A 19 -3.39 5.58 11.12
C ALA A 19 -2.67 6.93 11.38
N GLY A 20 -1.35 6.89 11.66
CA GLY A 20 -0.56 8.08 12.01
C GLY A 20 -0.49 9.16 10.93
N ALA A 21 -0.86 8.85 9.68
CA ALA A 21 -0.99 9.85 8.62
C ALA A 21 -2.21 10.77 8.77
N GLN A 22 -3.21 10.37 9.57
CA GLN A 22 -4.45 11.13 9.79
C GLN A 22 -4.64 11.53 11.25
N TYR A 23 -4.26 10.67 12.20
CA TYR A 23 -4.52 10.87 13.63
C TYR A 23 -3.23 10.95 14.43
N GLU A 24 -3.02 12.07 15.11
CA GLU A 24 -1.92 12.24 16.04
C GLU A 24 -1.98 11.19 17.16
N GLY A 25 -0.83 10.64 17.54
CA GLY A 25 -0.72 9.58 18.54
C GLY A 25 -0.89 8.15 18.00
N TYR A 26 -1.31 7.97 16.74
CA TYR A 26 -1.28 6.67 16.07
C TYR A 26 0.05 6.45 15.32
N PRO A 27 0.53 5.20 15.21
CA PRO A 27 1.75 4.90 14.46
C PRO A 27 1.53 4.99 12.95
N LEU A 28 2.61 5.30 12.22
CA LEU A 28 2.73 5.02 10.78
C LEU A 28 2.81 3.49 10.54
N PRO A 29 2.56 3.01 9.31
CA PRO A 29 2.77 1.59 9.00
C PRO A 29 4.20 1.16 9.29
N PRO A 30 4.42 -0.06 9.81
CA PRO A 30 5.76 -0.59 9.99
C PRO A 30 6.44 -0.76 8.61
N PRO A 31 7.78 -0.61 8.55
CA PRO A 31 8.52 -0.91 7.32
C PRO A 31 8.20 -2.30 6.79
N GLY A 32 8.02 -2.42 5.47
CA GLY A 32 7.64 -3.68 4.81
C GLY A 32 6.13 -3.94 4.71
N ALA A 33 5.26 -3.09 5.27
CA ALA A 33 3.84 -3.15 4.96
C ALA A 33 3.58 -2.83 3.47
N VAL A 34 2.80 -3.65 2.77
CA VAL A 34 2.45 -3.47 1.35
C VAL A 34 1.00 -3.01 1.19
N ALA A 35 0.80 -2.00 0.34
CA ALA A 35 -0.52 -1.58 -0.11
C ALA A 35 -1.08 -2.55 -1.17
N GLY A 36 -2.42 -2.63 -1.27
CA GLY A 36 -3.10 -3.37 -2.33
C GLY A 36 -2.73 -2.91 -3.75
N GLY A 37 -2.63 -1.60 -3.97
CA GLY A 37 -2.15 -1.01 -5.22
C GLY A 37 -3.26 -0.45 -6.14
N PRO A 38 -2.94 -0.12 -7.39
CA PRO A 38 -3.89 0.52 -8.30
C PRO A 38 -5.12 -0.35 -8.61
N ASN A 39 -6.29 0.28 -8.69
CA ASN A 39 -7.53 -0.37 -9.11
C ASN A 39 -8.37 0.60 -9.94
N ASN A 40 -8.50 0.32 -11.25
CA ASN A 40 -9.28 1.10 -12.20
C ASN A 40 -10.51 0.35 -12.74
N THR A 41 -10.92 -0.74 -12.10
CA THR A 41 -12.05 -1.56 -12.56
C THR A 41 -13.23 -1.56 -11.60
N ASP A 42 -12.97 -1.43 -10.29
CA ASP A 42 -14.01 -1.42 -9.26
C ASP A 42 -13.65 -0.41 -8.15
N PRO A 43 -13.82 0.90 -8.40
CA PRO A 43 -13.45 1.94 -7.45
C PRO A 43 -14.43 1.97 -6.28
N ALA A 44 -13.92 1.75 -5.07
CA ALA A 44 -14.70 1.87 -3.84
C ALA A 44 -14.05 2.84 -2.84
N GLY A 45 -14.89 3.64 -2.18
CA GLY A 45 -14.45 4.64 -1.21
C GLY A 45 -14.39 6.06 -1.77
N PRO A 46 -14.36 7.06 -0.88
CA PRO A 46 -14.45 8.46 -1.28
C PRO A 46 -13.25 8.89 -2.14
N VAL A 47 -12.03 8.43 -1.83
CA VAL A 47 -10.83 8.81 -2.58
C VAL A 47 -10.82 8.17 -3.97
N ALA A 48 -11.08 6.86 -4.05
CA ALA A 48 -11.08 6.16 -5.32
C ALA A 48 -12.10 6.75 -6.29
N ARG A 49 -13.32 7.08 -5.81
CA ARG A 49 -14.37 7.71 -6.62
C ARG A 49 -13.99 9.09 -7.16
N VAL A 50 -13.14 9.84 -6.45
CA VAL A 50 -12.69 11.17 -6.89
C VAL A 50 -11.65 11.06 -8.00
N ILE A 51 -10.72 10.09 -7.92
CA ILE A 51 -9.62 9.98 -8.89
C ILE A 51 -9.96 9.10 -10.09
N PHE A 52 -11.03 8.30 -10.03
CA PHE A 52 -11.33 7.25 -10.99
C PHE A 52 -11.42 7.73 -12.44
N ASP A 53 -12.10 8.85 -12.69
CA ASP A 53 -12.28 9.38 -14.04
C ASP A 53 -11.01 10.05 -14.60
N GLN A 54 -9.99 10.24 -13.75
CA GLN A 54 -8.75 10.96 -14.06
C GLN A 54 -7.53 10.03 -14.08
N CYS A 55 -7.72 8.74 -13.85
CA CYS A 55 -6.66 7.75 -13.74
C CYS A 55 -6.73 6.72 -14.87
N HIS A 56 -5.62 5.99 -15.06
CA HIS A 56 -5.55 4.78 -15.88
C HIS A 56 -5.02 3.63 -15.01
N ALA A 57 -5.01 2.40 -15.53
CA ALA A 57 -4.65 1.18 -14.80
C ALA A 57 -3.55 1.36 -13.74
N GLN A 58 -2.31 1.66 -14.13
CA GLN A 58 -1.21 1.82 -13.16
C GLN A 58 -1.22 3.13 -12.38
N THR A 59 -1.92 4.17 -12.85
CA THR A 59 -1.99 5.48 -12.18
C THR A 59 -3.21 5.63 -11.28
N CYS A 60 -4.10 4.63 -11.23
CA CYS A 60 -5.30 4.67 -10.39
C CYS A 60 -5.04 4.28 -8.95
N TYR A 61 -4.22 5.08 -8.28
CA TYR A 61 -3.78 4.86 -6.92
C TYR A 61 -3.65 6.19 -6.17
N ALA A 62 -3.99 6.17 -4.89
CA ALA A 62 -3.73 7.26 -3.97
C ALA A 62 -3.23 6.71 -2.63
N ASP A 63 -2.13 7.26 -2.13
CA ASP A 63 -1.68 6.97 -0.77
C ASP A 63 -2.49 7.81 0.23
N HIS A 64 -3.69 7.33 0.55
CA HIS A 64 -4.62 7.99 1.45
C HIS A 64 -5.38 6.98 2.31
N VAL A 65 -5.62 7.34 3.58
CA VAL A 65 -6.28 6.49 4.58
C VAL A 65 -7.70 6.08 4.19
N ASP A 66 -8.44 6.96 3.50
CA ASP A 66 -9.80 6.68 3.01
C ASP A 66 -9.86 5.97 1.64
N ALA A 67 -8.71 5.59 1.08
CA ALA A 67 -8.62 4.90 -0.22
C ALA A 67 -8.64 3.37 -0.07
N TYR A 68 -9.61 2.80 0.64
CA TYR A 68 -9.60 1.37 0.99
C TYR A 68 -9.53 0.40 -0.21
N SER A 69 -10.14 0.74 -1.36
CA SER A 69 -10.02 -0.11 -2.57
C SER A 69 -8.68 -0.03 -3.30
N LEU A 70 -7.78 0.88 -2.87
CA LEU A 70 -6.48 1.14 -3.48
C LEU A 70 -5.31 0.91 -2.51
N ASN A 71 -5.52 1.21 -1.23
CA ASN A 71 -4.48 1.49 -0.25
C ASN A 71 -4.68 0.76 1.08
N GLU A 72 -5.57 -0.23 1.12
CA GLU A 72 -5.66 -1.17 2.23
C GLU A 72 -4.40 -2.04 2.32
N VAL A 73 -4.26 -2.74 3.44
CA VAL A 73 -3.23 -3.75 3.69
C VAL A 73 -3.91 -5.07 4.08
N ALA A 74 -3.35 -6.20 3.67
CA ALA A 74 -3.95 -7.51 3.95
C ALA A 74 -2.90 -8.62 4.07
N ILE A 75 -3.23 -9.66 4.84
CA ILE A 75 -2.32 -10.79 5.12
C ILE A 75 -1.94 -11.54 3.84
N ASN A 76 -2.86 -11.70 2.89
CA ASN A 76 -2.60 -12.39 1.63
C ASN A 76 -1.63 -11.61 0.72
N TRP A 77 -1.69 -10.28 0.71
CA TRP A 77 -0.71 -9.46 -0.03
C TRP A 77 0.66 -9.48 0.65
N GLN A 78 0.67 -9.40 1.98
CA GLN A 78 1.90 -9.51 2.78
C GLN A 78 2.58 -10.87 2.64
N ALA A 79 1.81 -11.96 2.59
CA ALA A 79 2.36 -13.32 2.47
C ALA A 79 3.17 -13.51 1.18
N VAL A 80 2.63 -13.06 0.04
CA VAL A 80 3.33 -13.16 -1.25
C VAL A 80 4.53 -12.21 -1.29
N THR A 81 4.38 -10.99 -0.76
CA THR A 81 5.49 -10.01 -0.70
C THR A 81 6.64 -10.54 0.14
N PHE A 82 6.36 -11.13 1.31
CA PHE A 82 7.37 -11.77 2.15
C PHE A 82 8.08 -12.90 1.42
N TRP A 83 7.35 -13.78 0.74
CA TRP A 83 7.94 -14.89 0.00
C TRP A 83 8.89 -14.41 -1.10
N LEU A 84 8.46 -13.42 -1.91
CA LEU A 84 9.28 -12.86 -2.98
C LEU A 84 10.54 -12.15 -2.45
N ALA A 85 10.42 -11.39 -1.36
CA ALA A 85 11.55 -10.71 -0.74
C ALA A 85 12.57 -11.72 -0.18
N ALA A 86 12.10 -12.77 0.50
CA ALA A 86 12.97 -13.82 1.01
C ALA A 86 13.67 -14.59 -0.12
N TRP A 87 12.94 -14.92 -1.18
CA TRP A 87 13.51 -15.58 -2.37
C TRP A 87 14.57 -14.72 -3.07
N ALA A 88 14.34 -13.41 -3.20
CA ALA A 88 15.31 -12.50 -3.80
C ALA A 88 16.58 -12.37 -2.95
N ASP A 89 16.46 -12.27 -1.62
CA ASP A 89 17.61 -12.26 -0.69
C ASP A 89 18.39 -13.58 -0.72
N ASP A 90 17.71 -14.72 -0.87
CA ASP A 90 18.36 -16.03 -0.97
C ASP A 90 19.20 -16.15 -2.26
N ILE A 91 18.68 -15.67 -3.40
CA ILE A 91 19.42 -15.66 -4.66
C ILE A 91 20.61 -14.71 -4.62
N ASP A 92 20.44 -13.50 -4.07
CA ASP A 92 21.51 -12.50 -3.99
C ASP A 92 22.70 -12.99 -3.15
N ARG A 93 22.44 -13.81 -2.12
CA ARG A 93 23.47 -14.41 -1.26
C ARG A 93 24.11 -15.67 -1.81
N ALA A 94 23.54 -16.26 -2.85
CA ALA A 94 24.06 -17.47 -3.49
C ALA A 94 25.12 -17.18 -4.56
N GLU A 95 25.28 -15.91 -4.96
CA GLU A 95 26.38 -15.39 -5.77
C GLU A 95 27.59 -14.96 -4.93
#